data_AF-A0A8H4WNK8-F1
#
_entry.id   AF-A0A8H4WNK8-F1
#
_cell.length_a   1.000
_cell.length_b   1.000
_cell.length_c   1.000
_cell.angle_alpha   90.00
_cell.angle_beta   90.00
_cell.angle_gamma   90.00
#
_symmetry.space_group_name_H-M   'P 1'
#
loop_
_entity.id
_entity.type
_entity.pdbx_description
1 polymer ?
#
loop_
_entity_poly.entity_id
_entity_poly.type
_entity_poly.pdbx_seq_one_letter_code
_entity_poly.pdbx_strand_id
1 'polypeptide(L)'
;MGDFEIKSVAVVGAGAAGAATAAALKAENYFDRIRVFERRETPGGTWIYDAEPHVAPVQPGSLPADIDKPLSIPNTLPTTAPPNDQERYAHTPIYQNLTTNVPDIAMSFSDSPFSYEPFVPHYVPWQYIENYFSIHKTDEFLFLNTTVE
;
A
#
# COMPACT_ATOMS: atom_id res chain seq x y z
N MET A 1 -9.41 -22.55 -26.85
CA MET A 1 -8.88 -21.92 -25.63
C MET A 1 -10.09 -21.55 -24.80
N GLY A 2 -10.18 -21.97 -23.54
CA GLY A 2 -11.27 -21.54 -22.67
C GLY A 2 -11.08 -20.06 -22.34
N ASP A 3 -12.12 -19.25 -22.49
CA ASP A 3 -12.11 -17.87 -22.03
C ASP A 3 -12.03 -17.88 -20.51
N PHE A 4 -10.90 -17.44 -19.96
CA PHE A 4 -10.75 -17.28 -18.51
C PHE A 4 -11.30 -15.90 -18.12
N GLU A 5 -12.55 -15.84 -17.67
CA GLU A 5 -13.12 -14.62 -17.11
C GLU A 5 -12.60 -14.37 -15.69
N ILE A 6 -11.83 -13.30 -15.50
CA ILE A 6 -11.29 -12.92 -14.19
C ILE A 6 -12.31 -12.04 -13.48
N LYS A 7 -13.08 -12.61 -12.54
CA LYS A 7 -14.12 -11.89 -11.78
C LYS A 7 -13.72 -11.46 -10.37
N SER A 8 -12.64 -12.03 -9.84
CA SER A 8 -12.13 -11.69 -8.50
C SER A 8 -10.67 -11.28 -8.60
N VAL A 9 -10.35 -10.12 -8.04
CA VAL A 9 -8.99 -9.55 -8.03
C VAL A 9 -8.58 -9.15 -6.62
N ALA A 10 -7.28 -9.30 -6.35
CA ALA A 10 -6.65 -8.84 -5.12
C ALA A 10 -5.52 -7.87 -5.47
N VAL A 11 -5.47 -6.75 -4.77
CA VAL A 11 -4.41 -5.74 -4.81
C VAL A 11 -3.63 -5.87 -3.50
N VAL A 12 -2.31 -5.92 -3.60
CA VAL A 12 -1.42 -6.06 -2.43
C VAL A 12 -0.68 -4.74 -2.23
N GLY A 13 -0.98 -4.06 -1.12
CA GLY A 13 -0.54 -2.73 -0.76
C GLY A 13 -1.59 -1.65 -1.03
N ALA A 14 -1.82 -0.76 -0.08
CA ALA A 14 -2.72 0.39 -0.18
C ALA A 14 -1.96 1.73 -0.18
N GLY A 15 -0.79 1.75 -0.82
CA GLY A 15 -0.11 3.00 -1.19
C GLY A 15 -0.73 3.65 -2.44
N ALA A 16 -0.05 4.67 -2.99
CA ALA A 16 -0.53 5.40 -4.17
C ALA A 16 -0.88 4.46 -5.36
N ALA A 17 -0.02 3.49 -5.66
CA ALA A 17 -0.26 2.52 -6.73
C ALA A 17 -1.51 1.64 -6.45
N GLY A 18 -1.69 1.20 -5.20
CA GLY A 18 -2.84 0.41 -4.80
C GLY A 18 -4.15 1.20 -4.87
N ALA A 19 -4.12 2.47 -4.45
CA ALA A 19 -5.27 3.38 -4.52
C ALA A 19 -5.72 3.60 -5.97
N ALA A 20 -4.78 3.94 -6.86
CA ALA A 20 -5.07 4.12 -8.29
C ALA A 20 -5.58 2.83 -8.94
N THR A 21 -4.99 1.69 -8.58
CA THR A 21 -5.41 0.37 -9.08
C THR A 21 -6.83 0.04 -8.62
N ALA A 22 -7.17 0.24 -7.34
CA ALA A 22 -8.51 -0.02 -6.82
C ALA A 22 -9.57 0.86 -7.50
N ALA A 23 -9.27 2.15 -7.70
CA ALA A 23 -10.14 3.07 -8.42
C ALA A 23 -10.37 2.64 -9.86
N ALA A 24 -9.30 2.28 -10.59
CA ALA A 24 -9.39 1.79 -11.97
C ALA A 24 -10.20 0.50 -12.07
N LEU A 25 -9.91 -0.50 -11.22
CA LEU A 25 -10.66 -1.77 -11.19
C LEU A 25 -12.15 -1.57 -10.88
N LYS A 26 -12.49 -0.64 -9.97
CA LYS A 26 -13.89 -0.30 -9.68
C LYS A 26 -14.58 0.34 -10.87
N ALA A 27 -13.89 1.25 -11.58
CA ALA A 27 -14.45 1.98 -12.71
C ALA A 27 -14.83 1.08 -13.89
N GLU A 28 -14.16 -0.06 -14.06
CA GLU A 28 -14.52 -1.06 -15.08
C GLU A 28 -15.91 -1.68 -14.87
N ASN A 29 -16.44 -1.64 -13.64
CA ASN A 29 -17.73 -2.23 -13.27
C ASN A 29 -17.90 -3.69 -13.78
N TYR A 30 -16.79 -4.44 -13.77
CA TYR A 30 -16.69 -5.78 -14.36
C TYR A 30 -16.44 -6.88 -13.33
N PHE A 31 -15.70 -6.56 -12.27
CA PHE A 31 -15.27 -7.51 -11.24
C PHE A 31 -16.37 -7.67 -10.18
N ASP A 32 -16.67 -8.92 -9.82
CA ASP A 32 -17.62 -9.25 -8.75
C ASP A 32 -16.99 -9.02 -7.37
N ARG A 33 -15.65 -9.08 -7.29
CA ARG A 33 -14.91 -8.93 -6.03
C ARG A 33 -13.57 -8.23 -6.24
N ILE A 34 -13.38 -7.14 -5.49
CA ILE A 34 -12.10 -6.44 -5.35
C ILE A 34 -11.71 -6.48 -3.88
N ARG A 35 -10.44 -6.79 -3.59
CA ARG A 35 -9.86 -6.66 -2.24
C ARG A 35 -8.51 -5.98 -2.33
N VAL A 36 -8.24 -5.06 -1.41
CA VAL A 36 -6.97 -4.36 -1.26
C VAL A 36 -6.42 -4.70 0.12
N PHE A 37 -5.31 -5.42 0.18
CA PHE A 37 -4.69 -5.79 1.45
C PHE A 37 -3.57 -4.82 1.80
N GLU A 38 -3.57 -4.30 3.01
CA GLU A 38 -2.51 -3.43 3.54
C GLU A 38 -2.05 -3.98 4.88
N ARG A 39 -0.74 -4.12 5.03
CA ARG A 39 -0.15 -4.64 6.27
C ARG A 39 -0.27 -3.64 7.42
N ARG A 40 -0.31 -2.34 7.10
CA ARG A 40 -0.45 -1.26 8.07
C ARG A 40 -1.92 -0.99 8.41
N GLU A 41 -2.09 -0.23 9.47
CA GLU A 41 -3.35 0.22 10.05
C GLU A 41 -4.06 1.32 9.25
N THR A 42 -3.38 1.91 8.26
CA THR A 42 -3.89 2.98 7.39
C THR A 42 -3.27 2.85 5.98
N PRO A 43 -4.00 3.23 4.90
CA PRO A 43 -3.42 3.38 3.58
C PRO A 43 -2.49 4.61 3.49
N GLY A 44 -1.65 4.64 2.46
CA GLY A 44 -0.64 5.69 2.27
C GLY A 44 0.70 5.16 1.80
N GLY A 45 0.99 3.89 2.09
CA GLY A 45 2.24 3.23 1.72
C GLY A 45 3.43 3.96 2.32
N THR A 46 4.40 4.31 1.46
CA THR A 46 5.62 4.99 1.89
C THR A 46 5.37 6.32 2.61
N TRP A 47 4.27 7.03 2.38
CA TRP A 47 4.10 8.41 2.87
C TRP A 47 3.81 8.55 4.38
N ILE A 48 3.65 7.44 5.09
CA ILE A 48 3.38 7.42 6.53
C ILE A 48 4.68 7.70 7.29
N TYR A 49 4.75 8.78 8.06
CA TYR A 49 5.92 9.09 8.87
C TYR A 49 5.93 8.31 10.19
N ASP A 50 7.01 7.58 10.45
CA ASP A 50 7.25 6.86 11.70
C ASP A 50 8.19 7.68 12.60
N ALA A 51 7.68 8.25 13.71
CA ALA A 51 8.45 9.14 14.58
C ALA A 51 9.60 8.45 15.34
N GLU A 52 9.42 7.17 15.68
CA GLU A 52 10.41 6.34 16.37
C GLU A 52 10.55 5.01 15.60
N PRO A 53 11.31 4.98 14.49
CA PRO A 53 11.44 3.76 13.71
C PRO A 53 12.29 2.74 14.45
N HIS A 54 11.76 1.54 14.66
CA HIS A 54 12.59 0.40 15.05
C HIS A 54 13.35 -0.08 13.81
N VAL A 55 14.62 0.28 13.70
CA VAL A 55 15.43 -0.13 12.55
C VAL A 55 16.10 -1.46 12.86
N ALA A 56 15.65 -2.51 12.18
CA ALA A 56 16.33 -3.80 12.23
C ALA A 56 17.80 -3.66 11.78
N PRO A 57 18.73 -4.44 12.35
CA PRO A 57 20.13 -4.38 11.98
C PRO A 57 20.33 -4.68 10.49
N VAL A 58 20.87 -3.70 9.76
CA VAL A 58 21.15 -3.84 8.33
C VAL A 58 22.42 -4.66 8.13
N GLN A 59 22.39 -5.64 7.22
CA GLN A 59 23.58 -6.37 6.76
C GLN A 59 23.86 -6.05 5.29
N PRO A 60 24.69 -5.04 4.99
CA PRO A 60 25.01 -4.66 3.62
C PRO A 60 25.52 -5.85 2.79
N GLY A 61 24.99 -6.01 1.58
CA GLY A 61 25.39 -7.08 0.66
C GLY A 61 24.76 -8.46 0.92
N SER A 62 23.94 -8.60 1.97
CA SER A 62 23.20 -9.85 2.21
C SER A 62 22.04 -10.00 1.22
N LEU A 63 21.66 -11.24 0.92
CA LEU A 63 20.55 -11.50 0.00
C LEU A 63 19.22 -11.18 0.70
N PRO A 64 18.19 -10.72 -0.03
CA PRO A 64 16.88 -10.45 0.57
C PRO A 64 16.31 -11.63 1.38
N ALA A 65 16.50 -12.87 0.92
CA ALA A 65 16.03 -14.06 1.62
C ALA A 65 16.75 -14.35 2.96
N ASP A 66 17.95 -13.79 3.16
CA ASP A 66 18.70 -13.90 4.41
C ASP A 66 18.26 -12.82 5.42
N ILE A 67 17.85 -11.65 4.91
CA ILE A 67 17.44 -10.47 5.68
C ILE A 67 15.95 -10.52 6.08
N ASP A 68 15.08 -10.98 5.17
CA ASP A 68 13.64 -11.21 5.38
C ASP A 68 13.33 -12.68 5.14
N LYS A 69 13.38 -13.46 6.22
CA LYS A 69 13.21 -14.92 6.14
C LYS A 69 11.76 -15.26 5.78
N PRO A 70 11.53 -16.15 4.80
CA PRO A 70 10.19 -16.56 4.43
C PRO A 70 9.52 -17.31 5.59
N LEU A 71 8.21 -17.13 5.72
CA LEU A 71 7.42 -17.84 6.71
C LEU A 71 7.23 -19.31 6.33
N SER A 72 6.96 -20.15 7.33
CA SER A 72 6.58 -21.54 7.08
C SER A 72 5.25 -21.58 6.33
N ILE A 73 5.26 -22.14 5.12
CA ILE A 73 4.06 -22.26 4.28
C ILE A 73 3.09 -23.26 4.94
N PRO A 74 1.82 -22.87 5.21
CA PRO A 74 0.82 -23.78 5.73
C PRO A 74 0.52 -24.94 4.77
N ASN A 75 0.19 -26.12 5.32
CA ASN A 75 -0.12 -27.31 4.50
C ASN A 75 -1.39 -27.17 3.66
N THR A 76 -2.28 -26.23 4.01
CA THR A 76 -3.56 -26.01 3.33
C THR A 76 -3.68 -24.55 2.92
N LEU A 77 -3.85 -24.31 1.63
CA LEU A 77 -4.01 -22.97 1.04
C LEU A 77 -5.33 -22.90 0.23
N PRO A 78 -6.03 -21.75 0.21
CA PRO A 78 -5.73 -20.52 0.95
C PRO A 78 -6.09 -20.65 2.44
N THR A 79 -5.35 -19.97 3.32
CA THR A 79 -5.66 -19.91 4.75
C THR A 79 -5.30 -18.55 5.34
N THR A 80 -5.86 -18.25 6.51
CA THR A 80 -5.52 -17.10 7.33
C THR A 80 -4.79 -17.59 8.58
N ALA A 81 -3.62 -17.02 8.86
CA ALA A 81 -2.86 -17.30 10.08
C ALA A 81 -2.98 -16.13 11.08
N PRO A 82 -2.71 -16.35 12.37
CA PRO A 82 -2.52 -15.27 13.33
C PRO A 82 -1.41 -14.30 12.87
N PRO A 83 -1.41 -13.04 13.37
CA PRO A 83 -0.33 -12.09 13.11
C PRO A 83 1.04 -12.69 13.45
N ASN A 84 2.04 -12.34 12.64
CA ASN A 84 3.41 -12.76 12.86
C ASN A 84 4.19 -11.67 13.62
N ASP A 85 4.97 -12.07 14.62
CA ASP A 85 5.83 -11.19 15.42
C ASP A 85 7.24 -11.00 14.83
N GLN A 86 7.56 -11.65 13.70
CA GLN A 86 8.80 -11.43 12.96
C GLN A 86 8.84 -9.97 12.47
N GLU A 87 10.01 -9.33 12.57
CA GLU A 87 10.25 -8.02 11.97
C GLU A 87 10.09 -8.10 10.44
N ARG A 88 9.22 -7.26 9.86
CA ARG A 88 8.86 -7.24 8.43
C ARG A 88 9.04 -5.89 7.77
N TYR A 89 9.91 -5.05 8.35
CA TYR A 89 10.35 -3.77 7.78
C TYR A 89 9.15 -2.88 7.41
N ALA A 90 8.16 -2.81 8.29
CA ALA A 90 6.92 -2.06 8.06
C ALA A 90 7.12 -0.52 8.15
N HIS A 91 8.21 -0.09 8.76
CA HIS A 91 8.60 1.31 8.85
C HIS A 91 8.92 1.89 7.47
N THR A 92 8.50 3.13 7.25
CA THR A 92 8.77 3.83 5.99
C THR A 92 10.07 4.65 6.07
N PRO A 93 10.68 4.98 4.92
CA PRO A 93 11.84 5.87 4.85
C PRO A 93 11.50 7.37 4.98
N ILE A 94 10.29 7.77 5.36
CA ILE A 94 9.93 9.19 5.47
C ILE A 94 10.56 9.79 6.73
N TYR A 95 11.11 10.99 6.59
CA TYR A 95 11.60 11.81 7.69
C TYR A 95 10.71 13.04 7.90
N GLN A 96 10.66 13.54 9.14
CA GLN A 96 9.73 14.58 9.58
C GLN A 96 9.68 15.83 8.68
N ASN A 97 10.84 16.28 8.19
CA ASN A 97 10.94 17.50 7.39
C ASN A 97 10.90 17.24 5.88
N LEU A 98 10.52 16.02 5.45
CA LEU A 98 10.44 15.69 4.04
C LEU A 98 9.37 16.54 3.35
N THR A 99 9.79 17.19 2.27
CA THR A 99 8.92 17.89 1.32
C THR A 99 9.10 17.22 -0.04
N THR A 100 8.05 17.19 -0.86
CA THR A 100 8.10 16.59 -2.19
C THR A 100 9.15 17.30 -3.06
N ASN A 101 9.80 16.55 -3.93
CA ASN A 101 10.75 17.06 -4.93
C ASN A 101 10.15 17.10 -6.34
N VAL A 102 8.92 16.61 -6.51
CA VAL A 102 8.12 16.69 -7.73
C VAL A 102 7.01 17.72 -7.47
N PRO A 103 6.78 18.67 -8.39
CA PRO A 103 5.70 19.63 -8.25
C PRO A 103 4.35 18.93 -8.31
N ASP A 104 3.36 19.47 -7.59
CA ASP A 104 2.01 18.95 -7.46
C ASP A 104 1.37 18.56 -8.81
N ILE A 105 1.49 19.42 -9.82
CA ILE A 105 0.93 19.21 -11.17
C ILE A 105 1.41 17.90 -11.84
N ALA A 106 2.61 17.44 -11.49
CA ALA A 106 3.18 16.20 -12.04
C ALA A 106 3.06 15.02 -11.06
N MET A 107 2.87 15.30 -9.77
CA MET A 107 2.85 14.30 -8.72
C MET A 107 1.44 13.75 -8.43
N SER A 108 0.41 14.57 -8.54
CA SER A 108 -0.97 14.17 -8.26
C SER A 108 -1.53 13.20 -9.31
N PHE A 109 -2.50 12.37 -8.93
CA PHE A 109 -3.29 11.62 -9.91
C PHE A 109 -4.02 12.59 -10.85
N SER A 110 -4.16 12.19 -12.11
CA SER A 110 -4.69 13.05 -13.18
C SER A 110 -6.14 13.48 -12.97
N ASP A 111 -6.90 12.73 -12.17
CA ASP A 111 -8.30 12.97 -11.86
C ASP A 111 -8.53 13.63 -10.49
N SER A 112 -7.46 13.87 -9.71
CA SER A 112 -7.54 14.46 -8.38
C SER A 112 -6.29 15.30 -8.08
N PRO A 113 -6.31 16.63 -8.29
CA PRO A 113 -5.15 17.47 -7.99
C PRO A 113 -4.90 17.62 -6.48
N PHE A 114 -3.67 17.94 -6.08
CA PHE A 114 -3.41 18.35 -4.70
C PHE A 114 -4.08 19.69 -4.37
N SER A 115 -4.40 19.91 -3.10
CA SER A 115 -4.97 21.19 -2.64
C SER A 115 -3.93 22.28 -2.37
N TYR A 116 -2.64 21.97 -2.51
CA TYR A 116 -1.51 22.84 -2.13
C TYR A 116 -0.42 22.79 -3.22
N GLU A 117 0.30 23.91 -3.40
CA GLU A 117 1.30 24.10 -4.47
C GLU A 117 2.62 24.70 -3.94
N PRO A 118 3.74 24.55 -4.67
CA PRO A 118 4.00 23.52 -5.68
C PRO A 118 4.67 22.27 -5.07
N PHE A 119 5.31 22.41 -3.91
CA PHE A 119 5.97 21.34 -3.18
C PHE A 119 5.40 21.25 -1.78
N VAL A 120 4.97 20.06 -1.39
CA VAL A 120 4.16 19.86 -0.19
C VAL A 120 4.89 19.00 0.85
N PRO A 121 4.64 19.18 2.15
CA PRO A 121 5.18 18.29 3.17
C PRO A 121 4.67 16.85 3.01
N HIS A 122 5.42 15.88 3.52
CA HIS A 122 5.11 14.44 3.39
C HIS A 122 3.72 14.01 3.86
N TYR A 123 3.12 14.73 4.82
CA TYR A 123 1.77 14.41 5.31
C TYR A 123 0.68 14.72 4.28
N VAL A 124 0.94 15.60 3.30
CA VAL A 124 -0.03 15.95 2.26
C VAL A 124 -0.25 14.75 1.30
N PRO A 125 0.79 14.12 0.71
CA PRO A 125 0.61 12.89 -0.06
C PRO A 125 -0.03 11.73 0.73
N TRP A 126 0.27 11.60 2.02
CA TRP A 126 -0.36 10.58 2.87
C TRP A 126 -1.89 10.79 2.95
N GLN A 127 -2.32 11.97 3.41
CA GLN A 127 -3.74 12.32 3.50
C GLN A 127 -4.42 12.27 2.13
N TYR A 128 -3.71 12.67 1.08
CA TYR A 128 -4.19 12.60 -0.29
C TYR A 128 -4.54 11.17 -0.71
N ILE A 129 -3.69 10.18 -0.39
CA ILE A 129 -3.96 8.76 -0.70
C ILE A 129 -5.15 8.24 0.12
N GLU A 130 -5.22 8.56 1.42
CA GLU A 130 -6.37 8.20 2.27
C GLU A 130 -7.69 8.76 1.70
N ASN A 131 -7.67 10.04 1.31
CA ASN A 131 -8.82 10.70 0.70
C ASN A 131 -9.16 10.11 -0.67
N TYR A 132 -8.18 9.69 -1.46
CA TYR A 132 -8.42 9.08 -2.78
C TYR A 132 -9.25 7.80 -2.67
N PHE A 133 -8.97 6.93 -1.70
CA PHE A 133 -9.83 5.77 -1.43
C PHE A 133 -11.28 6.19 -1.17
N SER A 134 -11.49 7.22 -0.34
CA SER A 134 -12.82 7.71 0.04
C SER A 134 -13.56 8.38 -1.14
N ILE A 135 -12.87 9.21 -1.94
CA ILE A 135 -13.44 9.90 -3.11
C ILE A 135 -13.96 8.88 -4.13
N HIS A 136 -13.18 7.83 -4.39
CA HIS A 136 -13.55 6.76 -5.31
C HIS A 136 -14.44 5.68 -4.65
N LYS A 137 -14.78 5.83 -3.36
CA LYS A 137 -15.57 4.88 -2.57
C LYS A 137 -14.97 3.47 -2.58
N THR A 138 -13.65 3.37 -2.58
CA THR A 138 -12.90 2.10 -2.62
C THR A 138 -12.39 1.68 -1.24
N ASP A 139 -12.73 2.46 -0.21
CA ASP A 139 -12.53 2.15 1.21
C ASP A 139 -13.17 0.82 1.61
N GLU A 140 -14.33 0.47 1.03
CA GLU A 140 -15.00 -0.81 1.26
C GLU A 140 -14.18 -2.04 0.82
N PHE A 141 -13.15 -1.85 -0.01
CA PHE A 141 -12.27 -2.92 -0.47
C PHE A 141 -11.04 -3.11 0.43
N LEU A 142 -10.78 -2.22 1.38
CA LEU A 142 -9.59 -2.23 2.23
C LEU A 142 -9.66 -3.30 3.32
N PHE A 143 -8.60 -4.10 3.40
CA PHE A 143 -8.29 -5.03 4.48
C PHE A 143 -6.96 -4.60 5.11
N LEU A 144 -7.05 -3.74 6.11
CA LEU A 144 -5.92 -3.18 6.86
C LEU A 144 -5.39 -4.20 7.88
N ASN A 145 -4.21 -3.94 8.45
CA ASN A 145 -3.52 -4.85 9.38
C ASN A 145 -3.40 -6.29 8.86
N THR A 146 -3.28 -6.47 7.54
CA THR A 146 -3.30 -7.77 6.88
C THR A 146 -2.09 -7.91 5.95
N THR A 147 -1.13 -8.75 6.34
CA THR A 147 0.01 -9.12 5.49
C THR A 147 -0.37 -10.29 4.59
N VAL A 148 0.02 -10.22 3.31
CA VAL A 148 -0.13 -11.30 2.34
C VAL A 148 1.21 -12.04 2.24
N GLU A 149 1.15 -13.37 2.35
CA GLU A 149 2.30 -14.30 2.33
C GLU A 149 2.15 -15.37 1.26
#